data_AF-A0A1L9NE24-F1
#
_entry.id   AF-A0A1L9NE24-F1
#
_cell.length_a   1.000
_cell.length_b   1.000
_cell.length_c   1.000
_cell.angle_alpha   90.00
_cell.angle_beta   90.00
_cell.angle_gamma   90.00
#
_symmetry.space_group_name_H-M   'P 1'
#
loop_
_entity.id
_entity.type
_entity.pdbx_description
1 polymer ?
#
loop_
_entity_poly.entity_id
_entity_poly.type
_entity_poly.pdbx_seq_one_letter_code
_entity_poly.pdbx_strand_id
1 'polypeptide(L)'
;MHFTKSILAMAMALSSGVIAADDVLITYTSNGVDHDQVVPVDTIVDLDYPGWITTFQTTSDCLVNTNPVDKGIFITTGAHAYDPGFDARDIACPTF
;
A
#
# COMPACT_ATOMS: atom_id res chain seq x y z
N MET A 1 -29.15 -22.39 -8.76
CA MET A 1 -28.72 -21.62 -7.57
C MET A 1 -27.95 -20.42 -8.07
N HIS A 2 -28.51 -19.24 -7.81
CA HIS A 2 -28.05 -17.93 -8.25
C HIS A 2 -26.96 -17.48 -7.26
N PHE A 3 -25.71 -17.36 -7.70
CA PHE A 3 -24.65 -16.74 -6.90
C PHE A 3 -24.24 -15.44 -7.56
N THR A 4 -25.11 -14.44 -7.45
CA THR A 4 -24.73 -13.04 -7.59
C THR A 4 -23.90 -12.66 -6.36
N LYS A 5 -22.58 -12.85 -6.45
CA LYS A 5 -21.64 -12.24 -5.50
C LYS A 5 -21.40 -10.80 -5.93
N SER A 6 -22.30 -9.92 -5.49
CA SER A 6 -22.09 -8.48 -5.46
C SER A 6 -21.09 -8.15 -4.36
N ILE A 7 -19.85 -7.77 -4.68
CA ILE A 7 -18.98 -7.10 -3.69
C ILE A 7 -18.18 -5.98 -4.40
N LEU A 8 -18.73 -4.77 -4.23
CA LEU A 8 -18.05 -3.53 -3.89
C LEU A 8 -16.87 -3.06 -4.75
N ALA A 9 -17.19 -2.27 -5.78
CA ALA A 9 -16.27 -1.23 -6.26
C ALA A 9 -16.24 -0.11 -5.20
N MET A 10 -15.27 -0.15 -4.27
CA MET A 10 -14.98 0.96 -3.38
C MET A 10 -14.22 2.04 -4.16
N ALA A 11 -14.97 2.95 -4.79
CA ALA A 11 -14.42 4.23 -5.23
C ALA A 11 -14.36 5.17 -4.01
N MET A 12 -13.23 5.20 -3.31
CA MET A 12 -13.03 6.16 -2.22
C MET A 12 -12.65 7.52 -2.81
N ALA A 13 -13.49 8.51 -2.56
CA ALA A 13 -13.30 9.90 -2.97
C ALA A 13 -12.20 10.54 -2.11
N LEU A 14 -11.11 10.95 -2.75
CA LEU A 14 -10.01 11.70 -2.12
C LEU A 14 -10.48 13.12 -1.77
N SER A 15 -10.82 13.38 -0.51
CA SER A 15 -11.02 14.76 -0.02
C SER A 15 -9.76 15.28 0.66
N SER A 16 -9.03 16.11 -0.09
CA SER A 16 -8.00 17.09 0.28
C SER A 16 -7.72 17.39 1.76
N GLY A 17 -6.44 17.40 2.15
CA GLY A 17 -5.99 18.05 3.38
C GLY A 17 -4.47 18.17 3.50
N VAL A 18 -3.96 19.38 3.24
CA VAL A 18 -2.60 19.91 3.54
C VAL A 18 -1.47 19.40 2.64
N ILE A 19 -1.05 20.31 1.75
CA ILE A 19 0.12 20.20 0.86
C ILE A 19 1.36 20.56 1.70
N ALA A 20 2.20 19.58 2.05
CA ALA A 20 3.53 19.82 2.61
C ALA A 20 4.42 18.56 2.43
N ALA A 21 5.43 18.67 1.55
CA ALA A 21 6.23 17.57 0.97
C ALA A 21 5.40 16.67 0.03
N ASP A 22 6.01 16.10 -1.01
CA ASP A 22 5.34 15.22 -1.98
C ASP A 22 4.85 13.95 -1.27
N ASP A 23 3.66 13.97 -0.69
CA ASP A 23 3.12 12.81 -0.01
C ASP A 23 2.64 11.75 -1.02
N VAL A 24 2.94 10.48 -0.75
CA VAL A 24 2.53 9.33 -1.56
C VAL A 24 1.33 8.67 -0.90
N LEU A 25 0.21 8.61 -1.61
CA LEU A 25 -0.94 7.84 -1.16
C LEU A 25 -0.73 6.37 -1.54
N ILE A 26 -0.80 5.50 -0.53
CA ILE A 26 -0.82 4.06 -0.72
C ILE A 26 -2.17 3.48 -0.26
N THR A 27 -2.60 2.44 -0.96
CA THR A 27 -3.75 1.59 -0.59
C THR A 27 -3.28 0.15 -0.60
N TYR A 28 -3.52 -0.63 0.45
CA TYR A 28 -3.01 -2.01 0.56
C TYR A 28 -3.95 -2.93 1.33
N THR A 29 -4.01 -4.20 0.93
CA THR A 29 -4.75 -5.23 1.67
C THR A 29 -3.81 -5.94 2.64
N SER A 30 -3.94 -5.68 3.95
CA SER A 30 -3.19 -6.36 5.02
C SER A 30 -4.09 -7.37 5.74
N ASN A 31 -3.65 -8.62 5.83
CA ASN A 31 -4.39 -9.71 6.48
C ASN A 31 -5.86 -9.84 6.00
N GLY A 32 -6.12 -9.51 4.74
CA GLY A 32 -7.45 -9.58 4.11
C GLY A 32 -8.34 -8.33 4.31
N VAL A 33 -7.80 -7.24 4.84
CA VAL A 33 -8.52 -5.96 5.04
C VAL A 33 -7.80 -4.84 4.28
N ASP A 34 -8.56 -3.99 3.61
CA ASP A 34 -8.03 -2.84 2.85
C ASP A 34 -7.76 -1.65 3.77
N HIS A 35 -6.62 -1.00 3.54
CA HIS A 35 -6.14 0.16 4.29
C HIS A 35 -5.59 1.22 3.35
N ASP A 36 -5.73 2.48 3.74
CA ASP A 36 -5.12 3.62 3.08
C ASP A 36 -4.14 4.28 4.04
N GLN A 37 -3.00 4.74 3.53
CA GLN A 37 -2.00 5.45 4.31
C GLN A 37 -1.32 6.51 3.44
N VAL A 38 -1.02 7.65 4.05
CA VAL A 38 -0.22 8.70 3.42
C VAL A 38 1.22 8.54 3.89
N VAL A 39 2.14 8.40 2.94
CA VAL A 39 3.57 8.18 3.19
C VAL A 39 4.34 9.41 2.74
N PRO A 40 5.02 10.13 3.65
CA PRO A 40 5.91 11.21 3.27
C PRO A 40 7.06 10.68 2.39
N VAL A 41 7.41 11.42 1.33
CA VAL A 41 8.58 11.05 0.51
C VAL A 41 9.89 11.08 1.31
N ASP A 42 10.85 10.31 0.81
CA ASP A 42 12.24 10.27 1.30
C ASP A 42 12.37 9.92 2.79
N THR A 43 11.32 9.33 3.36
CA THR A 43 11.25 8.93 4.77
C THR A 43 10.80 7.47 4.85
N ILE A 44 11.43 6.69 5.74
CA ILE A 44 10.94 5.36 6.10
C ILE A 44 9.87 5.54 7.17
N VAL A 45 8.68 5.01 6.93
CA VAL A 45 7.56 5.02 7.88
C VAL A 45 7.04 3.61 8.08
N ASP A 46 6.63 3.30 9.31
CA ASP A 46 5.93 2.05 9.59
C ASP A 46 4.57 2.04 8.88
N LEU A 47 4.16 0.87 8.39
CA LEU A 47 2.78 0.68 7.94
C LEU A 47 1.86 0.77 9.15
N ASP A 48 0.75 1.49 9.02
CA ASP A 48 -0.27 1.59 10.08
C ASP A 48 -0.84 0.20 10.43
N TYR A 49 -0.89 -0.69 9.43
CA TYR A 49 -1.38 -2.07 9.55
C TYR A 49 -0.37 -3.06 8.96
N PRO A 50 0.74 -3.36 9.66
CA PRO A 50 1.72 -4.33 9.18
C PRO A 50 1.12 -5.74 9.14
N GLY A 51 1.69 -6.61 8.29
CA GLY A 51 1.22 -7.99 8.15
C GLY A 51 1.24 -8.48 6.71
N TRP A 52 0.42 -9.50 6.43
CA TRP A 52 0.44 -10.19 5.15
C TRP A 52 -0.28 -9.38 4.06
N ILE A 53 0.51 -8.77 3.17
CA ILE A 53 0.06 -7.94 2.06
C ILE A 53 -0.27 -8.81 0.84
N THR A 54 -1.43 -8.58 0.25
CA THR A 54 -1.90 -9.30 -0.96
C THR A 54 -2.25 -8.38 -2.13
N THR A 55 -2.56 -7.12 -1.86
CA THR A 55 -2.67 -6.07 -2.88
C THR A 55 -1.98 -4.81 -2.40
N PHE A 56 -1.46 -4.03 -3.35
CA PHE A 56 -0.82 -2.76 -3.07
C PHE A 56 -1.03 -1.81 -4.25
N GLN A 57 -1.44 -0.59 -3.97
CA GLN A 57 -1.57 0.49 -4.93
C GLN A 57 -0.83 1.71 -4.41
N THR A 58 -0.11 2.39 -5.28
CA THR A 58 0.66 3.59 -4.92
C THR A 58 0.67 4.60 -6.06
N THR A 59 0.74 5.88 -5.71
CA THR A 59 0.89 6.99 -6.66
C THR A 59 2.34 7.30 -7.03
N SER A 60 3.31 6.65 -6.38
CA SER A 60 4.74 6.76 -6.66
C SER A 60 5.44 5.40 -6.50
N ASP A 61 6.68 5.30 -6.95
CA ASP A 61 7.52 4.13 -6.73
C ASP A 61 7.96 4.06 -5.26
N CYS A 62 7.82 2.89 -4.63
CA CYS A 62 8.11 2.69 -3.21
C CYS A 62 8.89 1.39 -2.96
N LEU A 63 9.67 1.39 -1.89
CA LEU A 63 10.34 0.22 -1.34
C LEU A 63 9.65 -0.20 -0.04
N VAL A 64 9.08 -1.40 -0.02
CA VAL A 64 8.45 -1.99 1.16
C VAL A 64 9.41 -2.98 1.79
N ASN A 65 9.74 -2.79 3.07
CA ASN A 65 10.56 -3.73 3.82
C ASN A 65 9.67 -4.84 4.39
N THR A 66 10.11 -6.08 4.15
CA THR A 66 9.40 -7.29 4.55
C THR A 66 10.06 -7.95 5.75
N ASN A 67 9.36 -8.91 6.36
CA ASN A 67 9.88 -9.74 7.43
C ASN A 67 10.30 -11.11 6.87
N PRO A 68 11.54 -11.60 7.13
CA PRO A 68 12.64 -10.94 7.85
C PRO A 68 13.25 -9.75 7.10
N VAL A 69 13.78 -8.80 7.87
CA VAL A 69 14.21 -7.42 7.51
C VAL A 69 15.21 -7.32 6.34
N ASP A 70 15.75 -8.45 5.88
CA ASP A 70 16.76 -8.50 4.82
C ASP A 70 16.16 -8.47 3.39
N LYS A 71 14.83 -8.32 3.26
CA LYS A 71 14.14 -8.30 1.97
C LYS A 71 13.30 -7.04 1.82
N GLY A 72 13.66 -6.22 0.84
CA GLY A 72 12.83 -5.13 0.32
C GLY A 72 12.13 -5.56 -0.97
N ILE A 73 10.87 -5.19 -1.13
CA ILE A 73 10.10 -5.35 -2.35
C ILE A 73 9.93 -3.97 -2.97
N PHE A 74 10.42 -3.81 -4.20
CA PHE A 74 10.20 -2.59 -4.96
C PHE A 74 8.83 -2.66 -5.65
N ILE A 75 7.98 -1.68 -5.36
CA ILE A 75 6.63 -1.56 -5.88
C ILE A 75 6.58 -0.30 -6.75
N THR A 76 6.34 -0.48 -8.04
CA THR A 76 6.19 0.66 -8.95
C THR A 76 4.82 1.30 -8.81
N THR A 77 4.70 2.53 -9.28
CA THR A 77 3.42 3.25 -9.37
C THR A 77 2.31 2.41 -10.03
N GLY A 78 1.10 2.49 -9.50
CA GLY A 78 -0.07 1.73 -9.96
C GLY A 78 -0.53 0.67 -8.95
N ALA A 79 -1.44 -0.22 -9.38
CA ALA A 79 -2.05 -1.26 -8.56
C ALA A 79 -1.46 -2.64 -8.89
N HIS A 80 -1.14 -3.40 -7.84
CA HIS A 80 -0.50 -4.72 -7.90
C HIS A 80 -1.24 -5.72 -7.02
N ALA A 81 -1.24 -6.98 -7.46
CA ALA A 81 -1.70 -8.12 -6.67
C ALA A 81 -0.55 -9.12 -6.54
N TYR A 82 -0.39 -9.70 -5.35
CA TYR A 82 0.72 -10.59 -5.01
C TYR A 82 0.20 -11.97 -4.63
N ASP A 83 0.70 -13.01 -5.31
CA ASP A 83 0.45 -14.43 -5.02
C ASP A 83 1.74 -15.25 -5.20
N PRO A 84 2.36 -15.77 -4.12
CA PRO A 84 1.97 -15.55 -2.73
C PRO A 84 2.17 -14.09 -2.30
N GLY A 85 1.39 -13.64 -1.32
CA GLY A 85 1.60 -12.36 -0.64
C GLY A 85 2.92 -12.31 0.16
N PHE A 86 3.14 -11.23 0.90
CA PHE A 86 4.35 -11.05 1.71
C PHE A 86 4.06 -10.32 3.02
N ASP A 87 4.85 -10.61 4.06
CA ASP A 87 4.74 -9.94 5.35
C ASP A 87 5.49 -8.59 5.32
N ALA A 88 4.79 -7.47 5.41
CA ALA A 88 5.35 -6.12 5.32
C ALA A 88 5.28 -5.38 6.67
N ARG A 89 6.28 -4.53 6.93
CA ARG A 89 6.38 -3.76 8.17
C ARG A 89 6.43 -2.25 7.94
N ASP A 90 7.35 -1.81 7.10
CA ASP A 90 7.62 -0.39 6.86
C ASP A 90 7.89 -0.12 5.38
N ILE A 91 7.80 1.14 4.99
CA ILE A 91 7.85 1.58 3.60
C ILE A 91 8.62 2.90 3.48
N ALA A 92 9.33 3.06 2.37
CA ALA A 92 9.85 4.34 1.93
C ALA A 92 9.50 4.59 0.46
N CYS A 93 9.04 5.79 0.15
CA CYS A 93 8.77 6.22 -1.21
C CYS A 93 9.75 7.35 -1.58
N PRO A 94 10.88 7.04 -2.22
CA PRO A 94 11.87 8.06 -2.56
C PRO A 94 11.42 8.94 -3.74
N THR A 95 11.93 10.17 -3.81
CA THR A 95 11.87 10.98 -5.02
C THR A 95 13.01 10.59 -5.98
N PHE A 96 12.69 10.30 -7.25
CA PHE A 96 13.66 9.90 -8.29
C PHE A 96 13.87 10.99 -9.34
#